data_AF-A0A0L8HW74-F1
#
_entry.id   AF-A0A0L8HW74-F1
#
_cell.length_a   1.000
_cell.length_b   1.000
_cell.length_c   1.000
_cell.angle_alpha   90.00
_cell.angle_beta   90.00
_cell.angle_gamma   90.00
#
_symmetry.space_group_name_H-M   'P 1'
#
loop_
_entity.id
_entity.type
_entity.pdbx_description
1 polymer ?
#
loop_
_entity_poly.entity_id
_entity_poly.type
_entity_poly.pdbx_seq_one_letter_code
_entity_poly.pdbx_strand_id
1 'polypeptide(L)'
;EYVEELNDWSPVYTLWSNSEDKLTPALLTMSRAIEANCVAIKESIDEIEESFCQPLKEYMLYTEAVKTVLRRRDAIQAEYDWTIDELDKKKDEREQLKVSDQSFSLGAFLGKDPDDVKQQKQIKLEKNIHELTQNVEILNDKSACANADLKADMERWHKTKHRDLREIFVALADKQVERYEKCLHAWEDAIRRIQANTDITKPTCDEIQTIAEVSDSISPQLTPSHVMSVDTDGDTGAEAACVDADADGDHPAVPPLPPKDVFEGSAKGDGGDTSTANNTGNNNNNNNRSST
;
A
#
# COMPACT_ATOMS: atom_id res chain seq x y z
N GLU A 1 17.37 -9.88 -8.63
CA GLU A 1 17.65 -10.71 -9.81
C GLU A 1 18.42 -9.98 -10.90
N TYR A 2 17.82 -9.13 -11.74
CA TYR A 2 18.55 -8.50 -12.88
C TYR A 2 19.79 -7.67 -12.48
N VAL A 3 19.69 -6.87 -11.43
CA VAL A 3 20.84 -6.11 -10.89
C VAL A 3 21.93 -7.02 -10.35
N GLU A 4 21.57 -8.16 -9.75
CA GLU A 4 22.51 -9.13 -9.22
C GLU A 4 23.29 -9.80 -10.37
N GLU A 5 22.60 -10.18 -11.44
CA GLU A 5 23.22 -10.72 -12.65
C GLU A 5 24.23 -9.74 -13.28
N LEU A 6 23.88 -8.45 -13.40
CA LEU A 6 24.83 -7.43 -13.87
C LEU A 6 26.05 -7.27 -12.93
N ASN A 7 25.85 -7.37 -11.61
CA ASN A 7 26.97 -7.32 -10.66
C ASN A 7 27.91 -8.51 -10.81
N ASP A 8 27.41 -9.68 -11.22
CA ASP A 8 28.23 -10.87 -11.44
C ASP A 8 29.04 -10.77 -12.74
N TRP A 9 28.54 -10.09 -13.76
CA TRP A 9 29.21 -10.00 -15.06
C TRP A 9 30.43 -9.07 -15.07
N SER A 10 30.39 -7.93 -14.38
CA SER A 10 31.54 -7.02 -14.38
C SER A 10 32.86 -7.69 -13.93
N PRO A 11 32.91 -8.41 -12.79
CA PRO A 11 34.10 -9.13 -12.35
C PRO A 11 34.58 -10.18 -13.35
N VAL A 12 33.66 -10.82 -14.09
CA VAL A 12 34.01 -11.81 -15.12
C VAL A 12 34.77 -11.16 -16.28
N TYR A 13 34.30 -10.00 -16.78
CA TYR A 13 35.02 -9.25 -17.81
C TYR A 13 36.40 -8.78 -17.33
N THR A 14 36.51 -8.32 -16.09
CA THR A 14 37.81 -7.95 -15.49
C THR A 14 38.72 -9.17 -15.37
N LEU A 15 38.20 -10.34 -14.95
CA LEU A 15 38.98 -11.56 -14.84
C LEU A 15 39.52 -12.01 -16.21
N TRP A 16 38.68 -12.04 -17.23
CA TRP A 16 39.08 -12.39 -18.60
C TRP A 16 40.13 -11.43 -19.15
N SER A 17 40.06 -10.15 -18.80
CA SER A 17 41.05 -9.16 -19.23
C SER A 17 42.48 -9.50 -18.79
N ASN A 18 42.65 -10.25 -17.70
CA ASN A 18 43.97 -10.67 -17.21
C ASN A 18 44.60 -11.80 -18.03
N SER A 19 43.82 -12.49 -18.87
CA SER A 19 44.27 -13.61 -19.71
C SER A 19 44.45 -13.22 -21.18
N GLU A 20 44.22 -11.94 -21.51
CA GLU A 20 44.22 -11.41 -22.86
C GLU A 20 45.15 -10.19 -22.94
N ASP A 21 45.93 -10.07 -24.01
CA ASP A 21 46.83 -8.92 -24.20
C ASP A 21 46.19 -7.82 -25.07
N LYS A 22 45.63 -8.21 -26.22
CA LYS A 22 45.04 -7.27 -27.19
C LYS A 22 43.64 -6.82 -26.79
N LEU A 23 42.88 -7.69 -26.11
CA LEU A 23 41.48 -7.44 -25.76
C LEU A 23 41.31 -6.79 -24.38
N THR A 24 42.38 -6.66 -23.58
CA THR A 24 42.31 -6.07 -22.22
C THR A 24 41.54 -4.75 -22.20
N PRO A 25 41.82 -3.75 -23.07
CA PRO A 25 41.15 -2.46 -23.01
C PRO A 25 39.65 -2.56 -23.32
N ALA A 26 39.26 -3.47 -24.23
CA ALA A 26 37.86 -3.69 -24.58
C ALA A 26 37.10 -4.40 -23.45
N LEU A 27 37.69 -5.45 -22.87
CA LEU A 27 37.12 -6.19 -21.75
C LEU A 27 36.93 -5.31 -20.51
N LEU A 28 37.92 -4.48 -20.16
CA LEU A 28 37.80 -3.51 -19.07
C LEU A 28 36.77 -2.41 -19.36
N THR A 29 36.62 -2.01 -20.62
CA THR A 29 35.58 -1.04 -21.03
C THR A 29 34.18 -1.64 -20.86
N MET A 30 34.00 -2.92 -21.22
CA MET A 30 32.75 -3.64 -21.01
C MET A 30 32.40 -3.80 -19.53
N SER A 31 33.36 -4.19 -18.69
CA SER A 31 33.19 -4.25 -17.24
C SER A 31 32.66 -2.93 -16.67
N ARG A 32 33.30 -1.81 -17.02
CA ARG A 32 32.88 -0.47 -16.56
C ARG A 32 31.48 -0.08 -17.04
N ALA A 33 31.13 -0.41 -18.28
CA ALA A 33 29.79 -0.13 -18.82
C ALA A 33 28.71 -0.90 -18.04
N ILE A 34 28.98 -2.17 -17.71
CA ILE A 34 28.08 -3.01 -16.90
C ILE A 34 27.95 -2.43 -15.47
N GLU A 35 29.06 -2.00 -14.85
CA GLU A 35 29.02 -1.33 -13.54
C GLU A 35 28.18 -0.06 -13.56
N ALA A 36 28.38 0.80 -14.57
CA ALA A 36 27.62 2.04 -14.71
C ALA A 36 26.10 1.77 -14.86
N ASN A 37 25.72 0.76 -15.65
CA ASN A 37 24.33 0.33 -15.77
C ASN A 37 23.77 -0.17 -14.42
N CYS A 38 24.54 -0.96 -13.69
CA CYS A 38 24.14 -1.46 -12.39
C CYS A 38 23.90 -0.33 -11.37
N VAL A 39 24.79 0.66 -11.32
CA VAL A 39 24.63 1.85 -10.48
C VAL A 39 23.37 2.62 -10.87
N ALA A 40 23.16 2.89 -12.17
CA ALA A 40 21.97 3.60 -12.64
C ALA A 40 20.66 2.89 -12.27
N ILE A 41 20.62 1.56 -12.32
CA ILE A 41 19.44 0.79 -11.90
C ILE A 41 19.24 0.88 -10.39
N LYS A 42 20.31 0.76 -9.59
CA LYS A 42 20.22 0.87 -8.12
C LYS A 42 19.69 2.24 -7.68
N GLU A 43 20.27 3.31 -8.23
CA GLU A 43 19.80 4.69 -7.99
C GLU A 43 18.31 4.84 -8.34
N SER A 44 17.91 4.33 -9.50
CA SER A 44 16.51 4.40 -9.93
C SER A 44 15.56 3.61 -9.02
N ILE A 45 15.98 2.45 -8.50
CA ILE A 45 15.17 1.69 -7.54
C ILE A 45 14.92 2.52 -6.28
N ASP A 46 15.97 3.15 -5.73
CA ASP A 46 15.85 3.98 -4.53
C ASP A 46 14.93 5.19 -4.78
N GLU A 47 15.08 5.85 -5.93
CA GLU A 47 14.24 6.98 -6.33
C GLU A 47 12.78 6.58 -6.57
N ILE A 48 12.51 5.41 -7.17
CA ILE A 48 11.15 4.89 -7.37
C ILE A 48 10.50 4.56 -6.03
N GLU A 49 11.26 4.00 -5.08
CA GLU A 49 10.72 3.71 -3.75
C GLU A 49 10.24 5.00 -3.06
N GLU A 50 11.03 6.08 -3.14
CA GLU A 50 10.70 7.38 -2.53
C GLU A 50 9.58 8.12 -3.29
N SER A 51 9.70 8.28 -4.60
CA SER A 51 8.81 9.14 -5.40
C SER A 51 7.53 8.46 -5.88
N PHE A 52 7.48 7.13 -5.88
CA PHE A 52 6.34 6.35 -6.36
C PHE A 52 5.74 5.44 -5.29
N CYS A 53 6.54 4.54 -4.70
CA CYS A 53 6.02 3.55 -3.75
C CYS A 53 5.50 4.19 -2.46
N GLN A 54 6.24 5.13 -1.87
CA GLN A 54 5.84 5.81 -0.64
C GLN A 54 4.52 6.59 -0.78
N PRO A 55 4.33 7.49 -1.77
CA PRO A 55 3.05 8.18 -1.98
C PRO A 55 1.88 7.22 -2.21
N LEU A 56 2.08 6.13 -2.95
CA LEU A 56 1.02 5.12 -3.14
C LEU A 56 0.64 4.45 -1.82
N LYS A 57 1.61 4.14 -0.94
CA LYS A 57 1.34 3.62 0.41
C LYS A 57 0.52 4.61 1.23
N GLU A 58 0.80 5.91 1.13
CA GLU A 58 -0.01 6.94 1.80
C GLU A 58 -1.46 6.97 1.29
N TYR A 59 -1.65 6.87 -0.02
CA TYR A 59 -3.00 6.75 -0.61
C TYR A 59 -3.74 5.49 -0.14
N MET A 60 -3.04 4.35 -0.01
CA MET A 60 -3.63 3.14 0.57
C MET A 60 -4.03 3.37 2.03
N LEU A 61 -3.17 4.00 2.84
CA LEU A 61 -3.47 4.33 4.24
C LEU A 61 -4.66 5.28 4.37
N TYR A 62 -4.80 6.26 3.46
CA TYR A 62 -5.97 7.13 3.43
C TYR A 62 -7.26 6.33 3.21
N THR A 63 -7.26 5.34 2.30
CA THR A 63 -8.46 4.50 2.11
C THR A 63 -8.83 3.69 3.35
N GLU A 64 -7.84 3.23 4.13
CA GLU A 64 -8.09 2.54 5.41
C GLU A 64 -8.62 3.49 6.50
N ALA A 65 -8.14 4.74 6.52
CA ALA A 65 -8.69 5.78 7.39
C ALA A 65 -10.17 6.06 7.07
N VAL A 66 -10.51 6.24 5.79
CA VAL A 66 -11.91 6.44 5.35
C VAL A 66 -12.79 5.26 5.74
N LYS A 67 -12.34 4.01 5.55
CA LYS A 67 -13.08 2.82 6.00
C LYS A 67 -13.32 2.85 7.50
N THR A 68 -12.33 3.28 8.29
CA THR A 68 -12.46 3.38 9.75
C THR A 68 -13.49 4.42 10.17
N VAL A 69 -13.47 5.60 9.52
CA VAL A 69 -14.47 6.66 9.76
C VAL A 69 -15.88 6.18 9.41
N LEU A 70 -16.05 5.49 8.26
CA LEU A 70 -17.34 4.92 7.85
C LEU A 70 -17.88 3.90 8.86
N ARG A 71 -17.03 2.97 9.34
CA ARG A 71 -17.45 2.01 10.39
C ARG A 71 -17.89 2.70 11.67
N ARG A 72 -17.19 3.77 12.08
CA ARG A 72 -17.57 4.57 13.26
C ARG A 72 -18.91 5.26 13.05
N ARG A 73 -19.13 5.85 11.88
CA ARG A 73 -20.42 6.44 11.51
C ARG A 73 -21.54 5.39 11.59
N ASP A 74 -21.33 4.21 11.03
CA ASP A 74 -22.34 3.15 11.04
C ASP A 74 -22.65 2.67 12.47
N ALA A 75 -21.65 2.63 13.36
CA ALA A 75 -21.85 2.34 14.78
C ALA A 75 -22.68 3.42 15.48
N ILE A 76 -22.41 4.71 15.23
CA ILE A 76 -23.19 5.83 15.79
C ILE A 76 -24.63 5.78 15.28
N GLN A 77 -24.82 5.48 14.00
CA GLN A 77 -26.16 5.36 13.41
C GLN A 77 -26.94 4.20 14.04
N ALA A 78 -26.31 3.05 14.24
CA ALA A 78 -26.93 1.92 14.91
C ALA A 78 -27.33 2.23 16.36
N GLU A 79 -26.49 2.97 17.10
CA GLU A 79 -26.81 3.42 18.46
C GLU A 79 -27.96 4.44 18.47
N TYR A 80 -28.00 5.34 17.49
CA TYR A 80 -29.10 6.28 17.30
C TYR A 80 -30.43 5.55 17.05
N ASP A 81 -30.45 4.63 16.09
CA ASP A 81 -31.66 3.87 15.73
C ASP A 81 -32.15 3.04 16.93
N TRP A 82 -31.24 2.37 17.65
CA TRP A 82 -31.59 1.64 18.88
C TRP A 82 -32.17 2.54 19.97
N THR A 83 -31.59 3.74 20.17
CA THR A 83 -32.06 4.69 21.19
C THR A 83 -33.43 5.24 20.84
N ILE A 84 -33.71 5.48 19.55
CA ILE A 84 -35.04 5.86 19.05
C ILE A 84 -36.07 4.76 19.35
N ASP A 85 -35.76 3.51 19.00
CA ASP A 85 -36.67 2.38 19.24
C ASP A 85 -36.99 2.20 20.73
N GLU A 86 -35.97 2.30 21.61
CA GLU A 86 -36.17 2.20 23.06
C GLU A 86 -36.94 3.42 23.60
N LEU A 87 -36.69 4.63 23.08
CA LEU A 87 -37.44 5.83 23.45
C LEU A 87 -38.93 5.67 23.12
N ASP A 88 -39.25 5.16 21.94
CA ASP A 88 -40.64 4.98 21.50
C ASP A 88 -41.34 3.90 22.32
N LYS A 89 -40.65 2.79 22.62
CA LYS A 89 -41.16 1.79 23.56
C LYS A 89 -41.45 2.38 24.95
N LYS A 90 -40.60 3.28 25.46
CA LYS A 90 -40.85 3.96 26.75
C LYS A 90 -42.02 4.93 26.69
N LYS A 91 -42.22 5.63 25.58
CA LYS A 91 -43.41 6.47 25.36
C LYS A 91 -44.68 5.64 25.35
N ASP A 92 -44.65 4.46 24.73
CA ASP A 92 -45.77 3.51 24.70
C ASP A 92 -46.07 2.93 26.10
N GLU A 93 -45.04 2.50 26.84
CA GLU A 93 -45.17 2.05 28.23
C GLU A 93 -45.82 3.13 29.12
N ARG A 94 -45.44 4.40 28.91
CA ARG A 94 -46.04 5.54 29.62
C ARG A 94 -47.52 5.71 29.26
N GLU A 95 -47.89 5.58 27.99
CA GLU A 95 -49.30 5.70 27.58
C GLU A 95 -50.16 4.55 28.15
N GLN A 96 -49.63 3.33 28.15
CA GLN A 96 -50.29 2.18 28.75
C GLN A 96 -50.45 2.35 30.27
N LEU A 97 -49.46 2.93 30.97
CA LEU A 97 -49.55 3.16 32.41
C LEU A 97 -50.70 4.11 32.78
N LYS A 98 -51.02 5.11 31.94
CA LYS A 98 -52.15 6.03 32.17
C LYS A 98 -53.47 5.28 32.29
N VAL A 99 -53.67 4.29 31.42
CA VAL A 99 -54.91 3.48 31.35
C VAL A 99 -54.90 2.31 32.33
N SER A 100 -53.72 1.81 32.72
CA SER A 100 -53.59 0.67 33.63
C SER A 100 -54.02 0.99 35.06
N ASP A 101 -54.76 0.05 35.65
CA ASP A 101 -55.02 -0.06 37.08
C ASP A 101 -53.81 -0.68 37.79
N GLN A 102 -53.35 -0.08 38.90
CA GLN A 102 -52.20 -0.55 39.67
C GLN A 102 -52.59 -1.21 41.01
N SER A 103 -53.89 -1.39 41.29
CA SER A 103 -54.39 -2.01 42.52
C SER A 103 -53.88 -3.45 42.74
N PHE A 104 -53.48 -4.16 41.67
CA PHE A 104 -52.92 -5.52 41.73
C PHE A 104 -51.38 -5.57 41.68
N SER A 105 -50.70 -4.43 41.77
CA SER A 105 -49.24 -4.37 41.71
C SER A 105 -48.58 -4.89 43.00
N LEU A 106 -47.35 -5.40 42.91
CA LEU A 106 -46.57 -5.85 44.07
C LEU A 106 -46.42 -4.77 45.15
N GLY A 107 -46.34 -3.49 44.75
CA GLY A 107 -46.29 -2.37 45.68
C GLY A 107 -47.58 -2.19 46.46
N ALA A 108 -48.73 -2.30 45.79
CA ALA A 108 -50.05 -2.29 46.42
C ALA A 108 -50.24 -3.48 47.37
N PHE A 109 -49.73 -4.65 46.99
CA PHE A 109 -49.74 -5.85 47.84
C PHE A 109 -48.90 -5.70 49.12
N LEU A 110 -47.83 -4.90 49.08
CA LEU A 110 -47.03 -4.54 50.26
C LEU A 110 -47.63 -3.38 51.07
N GLY A 111 -48.86 -2.96 50.75
CA GLY A 111 -49.61 -1.94 51.50
C GLY A 111 -49.32 -0.49 51.09
N LYS A 112 -48.59 -0.25 49.99
CA LYS A 112 -48.50 1.10 49.41
C LYS A 112 -49.79 1.47 48.69
N ASP A 113 -50.13 2.75 48.67
CA ASP A 113 -51.27 3.21 47.89
C ASP A 113 -51.05 2.92 46.38
N PRO A 114 -52.02 2.31 45.67
CA PRO A 114 -51.92 2.05 44.24
C PRO A 114 -51.61 3.30 43.40
N ASP A 115 -52.13 4.47 43.79
CA ASP A 115 -51.88 5.74 43.11
C ASP A 115 -50.44 6.21 43.33
N ASP A 116 -49.90 6.03 44.54
CA ASP A 116 -48.48 6.31 44.82
C ASP A 116 -47.56 5.42 43.99
N VAL A 117 -47.90 4.13 43.85
CA VAL A 117 -47.13 3.19 43.00
C VAL A 117 -47.19 3.59 41.53
N LYS A 118 -48.37 3.98 41.05
CA LYS A 118 -48.56 4.47 39.67
C LYS A 118 -47.76 5.75 39.42
N GLN A 119 -47.81 6.71 40.35
CA GLN A 119 -47.07 7.97 40.26
C GLN A 119 -45.56 7.73 40.30
N GLN A 120 -45.06 6.82 41.14
CA GLN A 120 -43.64 6.47 41.19
C GLN A 120 -43.15 5.85 39.86
N LYS A 121 -43.93 4.96 39.26
CA LYS A 121 -43.64 4.40 37.93
C LYS A 121 -43.66 5.48 36.84
N GLN A 122 -44.63 6.40 36.89
CA GLN A 122 -44.73 7.52 35.96
C GLN A 122 -43.48 8.40 36.02
N ILE A 123 -43.06 8.82 37.22
CA ILE A 123 -41.86 9.66 37.39
C ILE A 123 -40.61 8.97 36.81
N LYS A 124 -40.47 7.66 37.04
CA LYS A 124 -39.34 6.89 36.49
C LYS A 124 -39.38 6.81 34.97
N LEU A 125 -40.56 6.58 34.39
CA LEU A 125 -40.74 6.56 32.93
C LEU A 125 -40.45 7.92 32.30
N GLU A 126 -40.97 9.01 32.87
CA GLU A 126 -40.69 10.37 32.36
C GLU A 126 -39.20 10.71 32.44
N LYS A 127 -38.51 10.31 33.52
CA LYS A 127 -37.06 10.46 33.63
C LYS A 127 -36.33 9.70 32.52
N ASN A 128 -36.67 8.42 32.32
CA ASN A 128 -36.04 7.60 31.28
C ASN A 128 -36.31 8.16 29.86
N ILE A 129 -37.54 8.61 29.59
CA ILE A 129 -37.92 9.25 28.32
C ILE A 129 -37.08 10.51 28.11
N HIS A 130 -36.90 11.32 29.14
CA HIS A 130 -36.08 12.53 29.06
C HIS A 130 -34.61 12.21 28.75
N GLU A 131 -34.01 11.25 29.45
CA GLU A 131 -32.63 10.81 29.21
C GLU A 131 -32.45 10.24 27.80
N LEU A 132 -33.35 9.37 27.35
CA LEU A 132 -33.31 8.82 25.99
C LEU A 132 -33.50 9.91 24.92
N THR A 133 -34.37 10.89 25.16
CA THR A 133 -34.56 12.02 24.24
C THR A 133 -33.28 12.84 24.10
N GLN A 134 -32.59 13.15 25.21
CA GLN A 134 -31.30 13.83 25.16
C GLN A 134 -30.24 13.00 24.43
N ASN A 135 -30.20 11.68 24.66
CA ASN A 135 -29.25 10.81 23.96
C ASN A 135 -29.49 10.76 22.45
N VAL A 136 -30.76 10.74 22.01
CA VAL A 136 -31.13 10.86 20.60
C VAL A 136 -30.61 12.16 20.00
N GLU A 137 -30.80 13.30 20.66
CA GLU A 137 -30.30 14.60 20.20
C GLU A 137 -28.77 14.60 20.08
N ILE A 138 -28.06 14.08 21.09
CA ILE A 138 -26.59 13.97 21.09
C ILE A 138 -26.10 13.08 19.93
N LEU A 139 -26.73 11.93 19.73
CA LEU A 139 -26.35 11.00 18.66
C LEU A 139 -26.65 11.58 17.28
N ASN A 140 -27.76 12.29 17.13
CA ASN A 140 -28.11 13.01 15.91
C ASN A 140 -27.07 14.08 15.57
N ASP A 141 -26.69 14.91 16.54
CA ASP A 141 -25.68 15.97 16.35
C ASP A 141 -24.31 15.36 15.99
N LYS A 142 -23.91 14.28 16.67
CA LYS A 142 -22.68 13.53 16.33
C LYS A 142 -22.71 13.00 14.89
N SER A 143 -23.83 12.41 14.48
CA SER A 143 -24.01 11.89 13.12
C SER A 143 -23.96 13.01 12.07
N ALA A 144 -24.63 14.13 12.34
CA ALA A 144 -24.66 15.29 11.45
C ALA A 144 -23.26 15.90 11.24
N CYS A 145 -22.51 16.14 12.32
CA CYS A 145 -21.15 16.65 12.25
C CYS A 145 -20.21 15.69 11.51
N ALA A 146 -20.21 14.40 11.89
CA ALA A 146 -19.35 13.40 11.26
C ALA A 146 -19.63 13.25 9.74
N ASN A 147 -20.90 13.34 9.34
CA ASN A 147 -21.28 13.29 7.92
C ASN A 147 -20.85 14.54 7.14
N ALA A 148 -20.98 15.72 7.75
CA ALA A 148 -20.53 16.97 7.14
C ALA A 148 -19.00 16.96 6.92
N ASP A 149 -18.24 16.56 7.94
CA ASP A 149 -16.78 16.48 7.89
C ASP A 149 -16.32 15.45 6.87
N LEU A 150 -16.88 14.23 6.89
CA LEU A 150 -16.54 13.18 5.93
C LEU A 150 -16.85 13.62 4.49
N LYS A 151 -17.97 14.30 4.26
CA LYS A 151 -18.33 14.80 2.93
C LYS A 151 -17.34 15.85 2.43
N ALA A 152 -16.94 16.78 3.30
CA ALA A 152 -15.96 17.80 2.96
C ALA A 152 -14.59 17.17 2.65
N ASP A 153 -14.17 16.19 3.44
CA ASP A 153 -12.90 15.48 3.24
C ASP A 153 -12.91 14.67 1.94
N MET A 154 -13.98 13.93 1.66
CA MET A 154 -14.12 13.15 0.42
C MET A 154 -14.12 14.02 -0.83
N GLU A 155 -14.79 15.17 -0.81
CA GLU A 155 -14.78 16.13 -1.92
C GLU A 155 -13.36 16.68 -2.17
N ARG A 156 -12.62 16.97 -1.10
CA ARG A 156 -11.23 17.41 -1.19
C ARG A 156 -10.36 16.29 -1.76
N TRP A 157 -10.49 15.07 -1.25
CA TRP A 157 -9.73 13.92 -1.72
C TRP A 157 -9.97 13.63 -3.20
N HIS A 158 -11.21 13.71 -3.67
CA HIS A 158 -11.52 13.48 -5.09
C HIS A 158 -10.79 14.46 -6.02
N LYS A 159 -10.71 15.75 -5.64
CA LYS A 159 -10.00 16.77 -6.42
C LYS A 159 -8.50 16.55 -6.41
N THR A 160 -7.94 16.30 -5.22
CA THR A 160 -6.50 16.18 -5.03
C THR A 160 -5.95 14.88 -5.63
N LYS A 161 -6.63 13.75 -5.39
CA LYS A 161 -6.19 12.40 -5.78
C LYS A 161 -5.85 12.28 -7.26
N HIS A 162 -6.70 12.79 -8.14
CA HIS A 162 -6.50 12.61 -9.58
C HIS A 162 -5.22 13.28 -10.06
N ARG A 163 -5.03 14.53 -9.64
CA ARG A 163 -3.84 15.33 -9.95
C ARG A 163 -2.58 14.71 -9.35
N ASP A 164 -2.60 14.37 -8.08
CA ASP A 164 -1.42 13.83 -7.40
C ASP A 164 -1.01 12.47 -7.99
N LEU A 165 -1.96 11.58 -8.31
CA LEU A 165 -1.63 10.33 -8.99
C LEU A 165 -1.04 10.58 -10.37
N ARG A 166 -1.56 11.55 -11.13
CA ARG A 166 -0.96 11.94 -12.42
C ARG A 166 0.48 12.39 -12.22
N GLU A 167 0.75 13.25 -11.24
CA GLU A 167 2.09 13.73 -10.92
C GLU A 167 3.03 12.59 -10.52
N ILE A 168 2.58 11.67 -9.66
CA ILE A 168 3.34 10.47 -9.24
C ILE A 168 3.71 9.59 -10.46
N PHE A 169 2.76 9.35 -11.38
CA PHE A 169 3.03 8.52 -12.57
C PHE A 169 3.91 9.22 -13.60
N VAL A 170 3.77 10.54 -13.78
CA VAL A 170 4.66 11.33 -14.63
C VAL A 170 6.09 11.32 -14.07
N ALA A 171 6.24 11.57 -12.77
CA ALA A 171 7.55 11.51 -12.10
C ALA A 171 8.19 10.12 -12.25
N LEU A 172 7.42 9.04 -12.10
CA LEU A 172 7.91 7.68 -12.37
C LEU A 172 8.41 7.54 -13.81
N ALA A 173 7.66 8.04 -14.80
CA ALA A 173 8.05 7.97 -16.20
C ALA A 173 9.36 8.74 -16.45
N ASP A 174 9.48 9.96 -15.91
CA ASP A 174 10.69 10.77 -16.02
C ASP A 174 11.91 10.05 -15.42
N LYS A 175 11.73 9.41 -14.25
CA LYS A 175 12.80 8.62 -13.63
C LYS A 175 13.19 7.38 -14.42
N GLN A 176 12.25 6.74 -15.09
CA GLN A 176 12.56 5.64 -16.00
C GLN A 176 13.33 6.12 -17.22
N VAL A 177 12.93 7.24 -17.82
CA VAL A 177 13.65 7.87 -18.94
C VAL A 177 15.09 8.21 -18.53
N GLU A 178 15.27 8.89 -17.39
CA GLU A 178 16.59 9.24 -16.86
C GLU A 178 17.49 8.01 -16.69
N ARG A 179 16.96 6.90 -16.14
CA ARG A 179 17.70 5.64 -16.03
C ARG A 179 18.12 5.10 -17.40
N TYR A 180 17.20 5.05 -18.36
CA TYR A 180 17.51 4.53 -19.70
C TYR A 180 18.52 5.41 -20.43
N GLU A 181 18.49 6.72 -20.25
CA GLU A 181 19.48 7.65 -20.78
C GLU A 181 20.88 7.40 -20.18
N LYS A 182 20.98 7.21 -18.86
CA LYS A 182 22.24 6.83 -18.19
C LYS A 182 22.78 5.51 -18.75
N CYS A 183 21.92 4.51 -18.93
CA CYS A 183 22.29 3.22 -19.52
C CYS A 183 22.78 3.37 -20.97
N LEU A 184 22.05 4.10 -21.80
CA LEU A 184 22.39 4.36 -23.18
C LEU A 184 23.76 5.06 -23.27
N HIS A 185 23.97 6.10 -22.47
CA HIS A 185 25.23 6.84 -22.45
C HIS A 185 26.43 5.94 -22.09
N ALA A 186 26.27 5.06 -21.10
CA ALA A 186 27.31 4.11 -20.73
C ALA A 186 27.68 3.17 -21.90
N TRP A 187 26.69 2.70 -22.65
CA TRP A 187 26.91 1.86 -23.82
C TRP A 187 27.54 2.61 -25.00
N GLU A 188 27.09 3.82 -25.29
CA GLU A 188 27.68 4.67 -26.33
C GLU A 188 29.15 5.00 -26.02
N ASP A 189 29.47 5.30 -24.76
CA ASP A 189 30.85 5.54 -24.33
C ASP A 189 31.72 4.29 -24.47
N ALA A 190 31.16 3.12 -24.14
CA ALA A 190 31.85 1.84 -24.32
C ALA A 190 32.17 1.56 -25.79
N ILE A 191 31.20 1.73 -26.69
CA ILE A 191 31.37 1.55 -28.14
C ILE A 191 32.46 2.50 -28.66
N ARG A 192 32.39 3.79 -28.31
CA ARG A 192 33.39 4.79 -28.71
C ARG A 192 34.80 4.40 -28.28
N ARG A 193 34.97 3.96 -27.02
CA ARG A 193 36.29 3.56 -26.48
C ARG A 193 36.82 2.29 -27.13
N ILE A 194 35.98 1.29 -27.38
CA ILE A 194 36.38 0.05 -28.04
C ILE A 194 36.85 0.34 -29.47
N GLN A 195 36.09 1.14 -30.23
CA GLN A 195 36.45 1.53 -31.60
C GLN A 195 37.77 2.30 -31.65
N ALA A 196 37.99 3.25 -30.73
CA ALA A 196 39.25 3.98 -30.65
C ALA A 196 40.46 3.07 -30.40
N ASN A 197 40.30 2.01 -29.61
CA ASN A 197 41.38 1.04 -29.34
C ASN A 197 41.63 0.09 -30.52
N THR A 198 40.62 -0.19 -31.35
CA THR A 198 40.80 -0.99 -32.58
C THR A 198 41.56 -0.25 -33.68
N ASP A 199 41.46 1.07 -33.76
CA ASP A 199 42.23 1.84 -34.74
C ASP A 199 43.73 1.94 -34.40
N ILE A 200 44.09 1.79 -33.12
CA ILE A 200 45.48 1.75 -32.64
C ILE A 200 46.15 0.39 -32.93
N THR A 201 45.37 -0.67 -33.13
CA THR A 201 45.86 -2.03 -33.39
C THR A 201 45.85 -2.43 -34.87
N LYS A 202 45.56 -1.50 -35.79
CA LYS A 202 45.83 -1.72 -37.22
C LYS A 202 47.34 -1.95 -37.39
N PRO A 203 47.77 -3.09 -37.97
CA PRO A 203 49.18 -3.33 -38.18
C PRO A 203 49.72 -2.23 -39.09
N THR A 204 50.75 -1.52 -38.61
CA THR A 204 51.54 -0.63 -39.47
C THR A 204 52.10 -1.43 -40.64
N CYS A 205 52.29 -0.82 -41.81
CA CYS A 205 52.80 -1.49 -43.02
C CYS A 205 54.01 -2.40 -42.77
N ASP A 206 54.85 -2.08 -41.78
CA ASP A 206 56.02 -2.85 -41.38
C ASP A 206 55.69 -4.22 -40.74
N GLU A 207 54.57 -4.32 -40.02
CA GLU A 207 54.10 -5.58 -39.43
C GLU A 207 53.44 -6.48 -40.48
N ILE A 208 52.78 -5.89 -41.48
CA ILE A 208 52.20 -6.62 -42.62
C ILE A 208 53.31 -7.25 -43.49
N GLN A 209 54.41 -6.52 -43.71
CA GLN A 209 55.57 -7.00 -44.48
C GLN A 209 56.20 -8.24 -43.82
N THR A 210 56.35 -8.22 -42.50
CA THR A 210 56.94 -9.33 -41.72
C THR A 210 56.05 -10.58 -41.74
N ILE A 211 54.72 -10.41 -41.71
CA ILE A 211 53.76 -11.53 -41.79
C ILE A 211 53.74 -12.14 -43.20
N ALA A 212 53.87 -11.32 -44.25
CA ALA A 212 53.95 -11.79 -45.63
C ALA A 212 55.22 -12.63 -45.89
N GLU A 213 56.38 -12.21 -45.37
CA GLU A 213 57.64 -12.95 -45.49
C GLU A 213 57.62 -14.31 -44.78
N VAL A 214 56.96 -14.40 -43.62
CA VAL A 214 56.78 -15.67 -42.90
C VAL A 214 55.78 -16.59 -43.63
N SER A 215 54.70 -16.04 -44.17
CA SER A 215 53.66 -16.78 -44.90
C SER A 215 54.17 -17.41 -46.20
N ASP A 216 55.03 -16.71 -46.95
CA ASP A 216 55.63 -17.22 -48.19
C ASP A 216 56.63 -18.37 -47.95
N SER A 217 57.17 -18.48 -46.73
CA SER A 217 58.10 -19.56 -46.38
C SER A 217 57.41 -20.88 -45.99
N ILE A 218 56.09 -20.88 -45.71
CA ILE A 218 55.41 -22.02 -45.06
C ILE A 218 54.36 -22.72 -45.93
N SER A 219 53.87 -22.18 -47.06
CA SER A 219 52.78 -22.84 -47.80
C SER A 219 53.22 -23.87 -48.86
N PRO A 220 52.76 -25.15 -48.77
CA PRO A 220 52.67 -26.06 -49.92
C PRO A 220 51.31 -25.91 -50.64
N GLN A 221 51.36 -25.90 -51.97
CA GLN A 221 50.25 -25.78 -52.92
C GLN A 221 49.08 -26.75 -52.65
N LEU A 222 47.86 -26.22 -52.45
CA LEU A 222 46.60 -26.97 -52.57
C LEU A 222 45.51 -26.12 -53.26
N THR A 223 44.82 -26.76 -54.21
CA THR A 223 43.83 -26.19 -55.13
C THR A 223 42.43 -26.05 -54.51
N PRO A 224 41.59 -25.10 -54.97
CA PRO A 224 40.32 -24.77 -54.31
C PRO A 224 39.15 -25.64 -54.77
N SER A 225 38.26 -26.00 -53.84
CA SER A 225 36.93 -26.55 -54.16
C SER A 225 35.83 -25.88 -53.35
N HIS A 226 34.91 -25.28 -54.12
CA HIS A 226 33.48 -25.03 -53.89
C HIS A 226 33.00 -24.18 -52.68
N VAL A 227 32.44 -23.02 -53.01
CA VAL A 227 31.63 -22.13 -52.17
C VAL A 227 30.16 -22.52 -52.34
N MET A 228 29.38 -22.56 -51.25
CA MET A 228 27.92 -22.36 -51.29
C MET A 228 27.55 -21.14 -50.45
N SER A 229 26.91 -20.16 -51.08
CA SER A 229 26.28 -19.01 -50.45
C SER A 229 24.88 -19.36 -49.94
N VAL A 230 24.47 -18.76 -48.82
CA VAL A 230 23.08 -18.68 -48.39
C VAL A 230 22.80 -17.23 -47.98
N ASP A 231 21.87 -16.61 -48.68
CA ASP A 231 21.26 -15.32 -48.36
C ASP A 231 20.04 -15.53 -47.46
N THR A 232 19.83 -14.65 -46.48
CA THR A 232 18.48 -14.30 -45.99
C THR A 232 18.46 -12.88 -45.43
N ASP A 233 17.75 -11.99 -46.13
CA ASP A 233 17.29 -10.69 -45.65
C ASP A 233 16.08 -10.84 -44.73
N GLY A 234 15.95 -9.94 -43.74
CA GLY A 234 14.78 -9.85 -42.85
C GLY A 234 14.67 -8.48 -42.20
N ASP A 235 13.82 -7.64 -42.79
CA ASP A 235 13.46 -6.27 -42.38
C ASP A 235 12.16 -6.29 -41.55
N THR A 236 12.11 -5.58 -40.41
CA THR A 236 10.85 -5.17 -39.78
C THR A 236 11.01 -3.81 -39.08
N GLY A 237 10.29 -2.81 -39.60
CA GLY A 237 10.16 -1.46 -39.07
C GLY A 237 9.27 -1.34 -37.84
N ALA A 238 9.53 -0.28 -37.06
CA ALA A 238 8.79 0.13 -35.87
C ALA A 238 7.96 1.38 -36.15
N GLU A 239 6.77 1.47 -35.55
CA GLU A 239 5.91 2.66 -35.59
C GLU A 239 5.70 3.17 -34.15
N ALA A 240 5.93 4.48 -33.95
CA ALA A 240 5.85 5.16 -32.66
C ALA A 240 4.59 6.04 -32.61
N ALA A 241 3.95 6.12 -31.44
CA ALA A 241 2.85 7.05 -31.17
C ALA A 241 3.18 7.92 -29.96
N CYS A 242 3.11 9.24 -30.15
CA CYS A 242 3.29 10.29 -29.17
C CYS A 242 1.95 10.64 -28.48
N VAL A 243 1.98 11.07 -27.22
CA VAL A 243 0.85 11.77 -26.59
C VAL A 243 1.37 12.96 -25.79
N ASP A 244 0.72 14.10 -26.03
CA ASP A 244 1.05 15.45 -25.57
C ASP A 244 0.83 15.70 -24.07
N ALA A 245 1.61 16.64 -23.54
CA ALA A 245 1.61 17.10 -22.16
C ALA A 245 0.88 18.44 -22.02
N ASP A 246 0.10 18.59 -20.94
CA ASP A 246 -0.39 19.87 -20.45
C ASP A 246 0.09 20.13 -19.01
N ALA A 247 0.47 21.39 -18.80
CA ALA A 247 1.18 21.97 -17.65
C ALA A 247 0.27 22.76 -16.70
N ASP A 248 0.91 23.20 -15.61
CA ASP A 248 0.59 24.29 -14.68
C ASP A 248 -0.09 23.98 -13.33
N GLY A 249 0.56 24.48 -12.27
CA GLY A 249 -0.10 24.95 -11.05
C GLY A 249 0.63 24.62 -9.74
N ASP A 250 1.44 25.57 -9.26
CA ASP A 250 2.09 25.63 -7.95
C ASP A 250 1.13 25.23 -6.78
N HIS A 251 1.62 24.40 -5.85
CA HIS A 251 0.80 23.66 -4.86
C HIS A 251 0.96 24.15 -3.41
N PRO A 252 -0.12 24.11 -2.60
CA PRO A 252 -0.01 24.07 -1.15
C PRO A 252 0.21 22.63 -0.63
N ALA A 253 1.03 22.49 0.40
CA ALA A 253 1.42 21.23 1.02
C ALA A 253 0.26 20.34 1.51
N VAL A 254 0.51 19.03 1.51
CA VAL A 254 -0.35 17.97 2.07
C VAL A 254 -0.67 18.26 3.54
N PRO A 255 -1.95 18.25 3.97
CA PRO A 255 -2.28 18.43 5.37
C PRO A 255 -1.93 17.17 6.17
N PRO A 256 -1.49 17.33 7.43
CA PRO A 256 -1.08 16.22 8.28
C PRO A 256 -2.27 15.31 8.60
N LEU A 257 -1.98 14.01 8.70
CA LEU A 257 -2.92 13.02 9.21
C LEU A 257 -3.43 13.42 10.62
N PRO A 258 -4.70 13.12 10.94
CA PRO A 258 -5.22 13.39 12.27
C PRO A 258 -4.40 12.64 13.35
N PRO A 259 -4.17 13.24 14.52
CA PRO A 259 -3.35 12.63 15.58
C PRO A 259 -3.92 11.29 16.04
N LYS A 260 -3.04 10.31 16.25
CA LYS A 260 -3.40 8.96 16.74
C LYS A 260 -3.97 8.97 18.17
N ASP A 261 -3.73 10.02 18.95
CA ASP A 261 -3.91 9.99 20.41
C ASP A 261 -5.20 10.64 20.94
N VAL A 262 -6.21 10.90 20.09
CA VAL A 262 -7.53 11.42 20.57
C VAL A 262 -8.50 10.27 20.94
N PHE A 263 -8.11 9.00 20.78
CA PHE A 263 -9.04 7.87 20.88
C PHE A 263 -8.88 6.93 22.09
N GLU A 264 -7.95 7.20 23.02
CA GLU A 264 -7.93 6.48 24.30
C GLU A 264 -8.69 7.26 25.38
N GLY A 265 -10.00 7.05 25.43
CA GLY A 265 -10.81 7.72 26.45
C GLY A 265 -12.30 7.44 26.41
N SER A 266 -12.72 6.18 26.42
CA SER A 266 -13.95 5.69 27.08
C SER A 266 -14.32 4.30 26.58
N ALA A 267 -13.62 3.29 27.09
CA ALA A 267 -14.11 1.92 27.09
C ALA A 267 -13.62 1.23 28.37
N LYS A 268 -14.10 1.71 29.52
CA LYS A 268 -14.01 0.99 30.80
C LYS A 268 -15.25 1.31 31.64
N GLY A 269 -16.13 0.32 31.72
CA GLY A 269 -17.33 0.26 32.56
C GLY A 269 -17.90 -1.16 32.41
N ASP A 270 -17.26 -2.15 33.01
CA ASP A 270 -17.58 -2.72 34.33
C ASP A 270 -18.54 -3.91 34.19
N GLY A 271 -17.94 -5.08 33.92
CA GLY A 271 -18.62 -6.38 33.97
C GLY A 271 -18.61 -6.88 35.40
N GLY A 272 -19.66 -6.56 36.14
CA GLY A 272 -19.91 -7.05 37.50
C GLY A 272 -20.75 -8.32 37.51
N ASP A 273 -20.28 -9.29 38.29
CA ASP A 273 -20.87 -10.60 38.58
C ASP A 273 -22.36 -10.58 38.96
N THR A 274 -23.11 -11.56 38.48
CA THR A 274 -24.24 -12.12 39.22
C THR A 274 -24.20 -13.65 39.19
N SER A 275 -23.90 -14.22 40.35
CA SER A 275 -24.24 -15.60 40.72
C SER A 275 -25.72 -15.88 40.49
N THR A 276 -26.05 -17.05 39.97
CA THR A 276 -27.33 -17.70 40.27
C THR A 276 -27.06 -19.17 40.58
N ALA A 277 -27.17 -19.48 41.87
CA ALA A 277 -27.30 -20.82 42.38
C ALA A 277 -28.57 -21.47 41.79
N ASN A 278 -28.45 -22.69 41.28
CA ASN A 278 -29.59 -23.59 41.17
C ASN A 278 -29.20 -24.97 41.71
N ASN A 279 -29.92 -25.33 42.75
CA ASN A 279 -29.87 -26.61 43.45
C ASN A 279 -30.88 -27.55 42.77
N THR A 280 -30.45 -28.70 42.28
CA THR A 280 -31.31 -29.90 42.15
C THR A 280 -30.40 -31.11 42.21
N GLY A 281 -30.59 -31.92 43.26
CA GLY A 281 -29.82 -33.14 43.50
C GLY A 281 -30.16 -34.25 42.52
N ASN A 282 -29.20 -35.16 42.33
CA ASN A 282 -29.52 -36.56 42.11
C ASN A 282 -28.40 -37.46 42.65
N ASN A 283 -28.83 -38.53 43.33
CA ASN A 283 -28.05 -39.64 43.88
C ASN A 283 -27.17 -40.33 42.83
N ASN A 284 -25.96 -40.76 43.19
CA ASN A 284 -25.65 -42.17 43.52
C ASN A 284 -24.14 -42.50 43.56
N ASN A 285 -23.81 -43.34 44.55
CA ASN A 285 -22.81 -44.42 44.57
C ASN A 285 -21.30 -44.16 44.71
N ASN A 286 -20.80 -44.73 45.82
CA ASN A 286 -19.67 -45.68 45.93
C ASN A 286 -18.33 -45.32 45.28
N ASN A 287 -17.31 -45.04 46.10
CA ASN A 287 -16.39 -46.07 46.61
C ASN A 287 -15.17 -45.43 47.32
N ASN A 288 -14.98 -45.82 48.58
CA ASN A 288 -13.77 -46.49 49.08
C ASN A 288 -12.39 -46.00 48.53
N ARG A 289 -11.55 -45.37 49.36
CA ARG A 289 -10.40 -46.03 50.03
C ARG A 289 -9.53 -45.06 50.83
N SER A 290 -9.01 -45.63 51.91
CA SER A 290 -8.06 -45.20 52.93
C SER A 290 -6.76 -44.52 52.49
N SER A 291 -6.28 -43.68 53.41
CA SER A 291 -4.92 -43.60 53.98
C SER A 291 -3.72 -43.70 53.05
N THR A 292 -2.91 -42.65 52.98
CA THR A 292 -1.64 -42.51 53.72
C THR A 292 -1.07 -41.12 53.50
#